data_AF-A0AAV4WG19-F1
#
_entry.id   AF-A0AAV4WG19-F1
#
_cell.length_a   1.000
_cell.length_b   1.000
_cell.length_c   1.000
_cell.angle_alpha   90.00
_cell.angle_beta   90.00
_cell.angle_gamma   90.00
#
_symmetry.space_group_name_H-M   'P 1'
#
loop_
_entity.id
_entity.type
_entity.pdbx_description
1 polymer ?
#
loop_
_entity_poly.entity_id
_entity_poly.type
_entity_poly.pdbx_seq_one_letter_code
_entity_poly.pdbx_strand_id
1 'polypeptide(L)'
;MQEVAACFHFIAGMFPYVMIAMMPIFCASDWPKRVLSKIPKLRDMDWKAGRSENCIYEEAEAPPQEQNNSEKTSISSKILPETNVRLWHKTTALLFCLYFCLQGFLPYSHWLTRGYNTWTQGLYGYSWDMMVNNWRYVHTTVTIVDKNTGQHFHIDPDAWTRSRRWSHHADMVKQFAHCIQERMADLHGIQEMELYMDVWTSLNRRFTQRMYDPSVDILAAHWSPFEEVTWVLPLQTDLTEWRQSLVDMEEKMYNQSEDVDVVFVTDFPGFHLVNYVSESHENTTLRVMRGSVEVLLEPDETVELNEGQSVQIPSGSYHRVSPLKHGPVCYMYVYFVNKTALGPEQNGTDAFLRGDTCPITTQQIQSKEEPTFCEGFCWERIQLDLKKKFGIWTKSMTLIGRAMYSILTRTPMLIEKNDIHTEEI
;
A
#
# COMPACT_ATOMS: atom_id res chain seq x y z
N MET A 1 -24.78 -8.67 -8.22
CA MET A 1 -24.17 -7.33 -8.01
C MET A 1 -23.85 -7.03 -6.53
N GLN A 2 -23.86 -8.02 -5.62
CA GLN A 2 -23.60 -7.79 -4.20
C GLN A 2 -22.25 -8.37 -3.73
N GLU A 3 -21.66 -9.30 -4.51
CA GLU A 3 -20.35 -9.89 -4.20
C GLU A 3 -19.16 -9.06 -4.70
N VAL A 4 -19.34 -8.23 -5.74
CA VAL A 4 -18.25 -7.42 -6.32
C VAL A 4 -17.94 -6.18 -5.47
N ALA A 5 -18.95 -5.59 -4.82
CA ALA A 5 -18.76 -4.41 -3.96
C ALA A 5 -18.08 -4.75 -2.62
N ALA A 6 -18.22 -5.99 -2.13
CA ALA A 6 -17.57 -6.46 -0.91
C ALA A 6 -16.06 -6.66 -1.11
N CYS A 7 -15.62 -7.11 -2.29
CA CYS A 7 -14.20 -7.29 -2.60
C CYS A 7 -13.41 -5.97 -2.67
N PHE A 8 -14.02 -4.87 -3.15
CA PHE A 8 -13.31 -3.59 -3.26
C PHE A 8 -13.09 -2.89 -1.91
N HIS A 9 -13.96 -3.12 -0.91
CA HIS A 9 -13.84 -2.47 0.39
C HIS A 9 -12.80 -3.12 1.32
N PHE A 10 -12.40 -4.37 1.06
CA PHE A 10 -11.40 -5.09 1.86
C PHE A 10 -9.96 -4.59 1.64
N ILE A 11 -9.70 -3.92 0.51
CA ILE A 11 -8.35 -3.44 0.17
C ILE A 11 -8.01 -2.15 0.94
N ALA A 12 -9.01 -1.45 1.48
CA ALA A 12 -8.85 -0.06 1.87
C ALA A 12 -8.78 0.27 3.38
N GLY A 13 -8.91 -0.71 4.29
CA GLY A 13 -8.95 -0.45 5.74
C GLY A 13 -10.14 0.41 6.24
N MET A 14 -10.94 0.97 5.34
CA MET A 14 -12.13 1.78 5.61
C MET A 14 -13.38 0.94 5.90
N PHE A 15 -13.34 -0.38 5.63
CA PHE A 15 -14.47 -1.30 5.81
C PHE A 15 -15.13 -1.21 7.20
N PRO A 16 -14.40 -1.17 8.34
CA PRO A 16 -15.04 -1.09 9.65
C PRO A 16 -15.83 0.21 9.82
N TYR A 17 -15.28 1.33 9.34
CA TYR A 17 -15.90 2.65 9.48
C TYR A 17 -17.11 2.81 8.57
N VAL A 18 -17.03 2.32 7.33
CA VAL A 18 -18.16 2.32 6.38
C VAL A 18 -19.25 1.37 6.87
N MET A 19 -18.91 0.20 7.40
CA MET A 19 -19.89 -0.72 7.99
C MET A 19 -20.56 -0.13 9.24
N ILE A 20 -19.82 0.56 10.11
CA ILE A 20 -20.40 1.30 11.25
C ILE A 20 -21.32 2.43 10.76
N ALA A 21 -20.92 3.19 9.74
CA ALA A 21 -21.71 4.28 9.18
C ALA A 21 -22.97 3.80 8.43
N MET A 22 -22.91 2.62 7.81
CA MET A 22 -24.04 1.99 7.11
C MET A 22 -24.92 1.15 8.04
N MET A 23 -24.47 0.85 9.26
CA MET A 23 -25.23 0.05 10.22
C MET A 23 -26.65 0.59 10.53
N PRO A 24 -26.90 1.92 10.58
CA PRO A 24 -28.24 2.48 10.75
C PRO A 24 -29.19 2.22 9.58
N ILE A 25 -28.68 1.87 8.40
CA ILE A 25 -29.48 1.52 7.21
C ILE A 25 -30.07 0.12 7.33
N PHE A 26 -29.33 -0.81 7.95
CA PHE A 26 -29.73 -2.22 8.05
C PHE A 26 -30.39 -2.59 9.38
N CYS A 27 -30.18 -1.80 10.43
CA CYS A 27 -30.87 -1.97 11.71
C CYS A 27 -31.92 -0.88 11.89
N ALA A 28 -33.19 -1.27 12.06
CA ALA A 28 -34.27 -0.34 12.43
C ALA A 28 -33.92 0.36 13.75
N SER A 29 -33.39 1.57 13.62
CA SER A 29 -32.68 2.24 14.70
C SER A 29 -33.60 3.27 15.35
N ASP A 30 -34.25 2.87 16.44
CA ASP A 30 -34.95 3.80 17.34
C ASP A 30 -33.97 4.58 18.24
N TRP A 31 -32.71 4.14 18.29
CA TRP A 31 -31.69 4.71 19.17
C TRP A 31 -31.26 6.16 18.81
N PRO A 32 -31.13 6.58 17.53
CA PRO A 32 -30.76 7.96 17.20
C PRO A 32 -31.85 8.92 17.67
N LYS A 33 -33.12 8.56 17.48
CA LYS A 33 -34.29 9.33 17.93
C LYS A 33 -34.32 9.49 19.46
N ARG A 34 -33.92 8.46 20.21
CA ARG A 34 -33.78 8.50 21.68
C ARG A 34 -32.59 9.32 22.18
N VAL A 35 -31.55 9.49 21.37
CA VAL A 35 -30.39 10.34 21.69
C VAL A 35 -30.70 11.79 21.33
N LEU A 36 -31.31 12.03 20.17
CA LEU A 36 -31.72 13.36 19.70
C LEU A 36 -32.80 13.98 20.59
N SER A 37 -33.71 13.20 21.18
CA SER A 37 -34.70 13.69 22.15
C SER A 37 -34.11 14.16 23.48
N LYS A 38 -32.84 13.81 23.78
CA LYS A 38 -32.10 14.32 24.95
C LYS A 38 -31.40 15.65 24.69
N ILE A 39 -31.35 16.11 23.43
CA ILE A 39 -30.78 17.40 23.06
C ILE A 39 -31.90 18.46 23.18
N PRO A 40 -31.79 19.45 24.09
CA PRO A 40 -32.89 20.34 24.44
C PRO A 40 -33.40 21.20 23.27
N LYS A 41 -32.56 21.46 22.25
CA LYS A 41 -32.93 22.25 21.06
C LYS A 41 -33.75 21.49 20.00
N LEU A 42 -33.79 20.15 20.04
CA LEU A 42 -34.52 19.33 19.06
C LEU A 42 -35.80 18.69 19.61
N ARG A 43 -36.17 19.06 20.85
CA ARG A 43 -37.28 18.47 21.60
C ARG A 43 -38.67 18.92 21.11
N ASP A 44 -38.76 20.05 20.41
CA ASP A 44 -40.03 20.63 19.96
C ASP A 44 -40.51 20.10 18.60
N MET A 45 -39.74 19.20 17.96
CA MET A 45 -40.18 18.51 16.75
C MET A 45 -40.94 17.25 17.16
N ASP A 46 -42.27 17.24 17.00
CA ASP A 46 -43.18 16.17 17.47
C ASP A 46 -42.90 14.85 16.72
N TRP A 47 -41.88 14.11 17.17
CA TRP A 47 -41.49 12.82 16.65
C TRP A 47 -42.28 11.71 17.34
N LYS A 48 -43.60 11.68 17.17
CA LYS A 48 -44.41 10.54 17.62
C LYS A 48 -44.35 9.43 16.57
N ALA A 49 -43.90 8.26 16.99
CA ALA A 49 -43.83 7.07 16.15
C ALA A 49 -45.26 6.64 15.74
N GLY A 50 -45.69 6.99 14.53
CA GLY A 50 -46.86 6.39 13.90
C GLY A 50 -46.57 4.92 13.59
N ARG A 51 -47.33 4.01 14.22
CA ARG A 51 -47.39 2.59 13.87
C ARG A 51 -47.81 2.49 12.40
N SER A 52 -47.03 1.81 11.56
CA SER A 52 -47.47 1.49 10.20
C SER A 52 -48.59 0.46 10.32
N GLU A 53 -49.73 0.71 9.68
CA GLU A 53 -50.85 -0.25 9.65
C GLU A 53 -50.49 -1.55 8.89
N ASN A 54 -49.37 -1.54 8.15
CA ASN A 54 -48.90 -2.69 7.37
C ASN A 54 -47.60 -3.27 7.96
N CYS A 55 -47.66 -3.83 9.17
CA CYS A 55 -46.60 -4.70 9.66
C CYS A 55 -46.91 -6.14 9.23
N ILE A 56 -46.01 -6.74 8.44
CA ILE A 56 -46.14 -8.10 7.88
C ILE A 56 -45.70 -9.18 8.89
N TYR A 57 -45.17 -8.79 10.04
CA TYR A 57 -44.75 -9.74 11.09
C TYR A 57 -45.88 -9.89 12.11
N GLU A 58 -46.54 -11.06 12.10
CA GLU A 58 -47.44 -11.49 13.18
C GLU A 58 -46.62 -11.75 14.45
N GLU A 59 -46.86 -10.95 15.47
CA GLU A 59 -46.29 -11.11 16.80
C GLU A 59 -47.16 -12.11 17.56
N ALA A 60 -46.59 -13.24 18.01
CA ALA A 60 -47.31 -14.28 18.72
C ALA A 60 -48.02 -13.70 19.96
N GLU A 61 -49.35 -13.79 19.98
CA GLU A 61 -50.22 -13.22 21.00
C GLU A 61 -49.94 -13.82 22.38
N ALA A 62 -49.61 -12.96 23.35
CA ALA A 62 -49.76 -13.29 24.77
C ALA A 62 -51.27 -13.29 25.13
N PRO A 63 -51.74 -14.16 26.04
CA PRO A 63 -53.17 -14.36 26.25
C PRO A 63 -53.85 -13.12 26.88
N PRO A 64 -55.12 -12.85 26.56
CA PRO A 64 -55.79 -11.61 26.93
C PRO A 64 -56.20 -11.62 28.40
N GLN A 65 -55.84 -10.57 29.13
CA GLN A 65 -56.50 -10.21 30.39
C GLN A 65 -57.63 -9.22 30.11
N GLU A 66 -58.79 -9.53 30.67
CA GLU A 66 -60.08 -8.86 30.50
C GLU A 66 -60.03 -7.36 30.81
N GLN A 67 -60.67 -6.60 29.94
CA GLN A 67 -60.99 -5.19 30.12
C GLN A 67 -62.00 -5.02 31.25
N ASN A 68 -61.72 -4.10 32.17
CA ASN A 68 -62.78 -3.33 32.81
C ASN A 68 -62.36 -1.86 32.93
N ASN A 69 -63.28 -1.01 32.51
CA ASN A 69 -63.17 0.44 32.38
C ASN A 69 -62.96 1.14 33.73
N SER A 70 -62.15 2.22 33.73
CA SER A 70 -62.57 3.57 34.15
C SER A 70 -61.38 4.53 34.21
N GLU A 71 -61.66 5.78 33.83
CA GLU A 71 -60.77 6.94 33.86
C GLU A 71 -59.99 7.12 35.17
N LYS A 72 -58.71 7.46 35.08
CA LYS A 72 -58.15 8.72 35.63
C LYS A 72 -56.65 8.87 35.35
N THR A 73 -56.34 10.08 34.91
CA THR A 73 -55.06 10.76 34.84
C THR A 73 -54.09 10.36 35.95
N SER A 74 -52.97 9.76 35.60
CA SER A 74 -51.71 9.94 36.34
C SER A 74 -50.53 9.71 35.40
N ILE A 75 -49.61 10.68 35.40
CA ILE A 75 -48.31 10.60 34.73
C ILE A 75 -47.53 9.53 35.48
N SER A 76 -47.69 8.27 35.07
CA SER A 76 -46.82 7.19 35.51
C SER A 76 -45.59 7.24 34.62
N SER A 77 -44.51 7.81 35.16
CA SER A 77 -43.16 7.64 34.62
C SER A 77 -42.96 6.13 34.42
N LYS A 78 -42.99 5.65 33.18
CA LYS A 78 -42.61 4.28 32.84
C LYS A 78 -41.16 4.11 33.24
N ILE A 79 -40.94 3.64 34.47
CA ILE A 79 -39.66 3.10 34.92
C ILE A 79 -39.37 1.96 33.95
N LEU A 80 -38.35 2.15 33.10
CA LEU A 80 -37.87 1.10 32.21
C LEU A 80 -37.58 -0.12 33.09
N PRO A 81 -38.03 -1.34 32.71
CA PRO A 81 -37.75 -2.52 33.50
C PRO A 81 -36.24 -2.66 33.64
N GLU A 82 -35.76 -2.87 34.86
CA GLU A 82 -34.34 -3.16 35.11
C GLU A 82 -33.97 -4.39 34.30
N THR A 83 -33.24 -4.18 33.21
CA THR A 83 -32.72 -5.26 32.40
C THR A 83 -31.65 -5.97 33.21
N ASN A 84 -31.95 -7.20 33.66
CA ASN A 84 -30.98 -8.03 34.36
C ASN A 84 -29.81 -8.34 33.43
N VAL A 85 -28.72 -7.58 33.58
CA VAL A 85 -27.51 -7.72 32.77
C VAL A 85 -26.84 -9.06 33.12
N ARG A 86 -27.15 -10.11 32.36
CA ARG A 86 -26.50 -11.43 32.51
C ARG A 86 -25.00 -11.32 32.27
N LEU A 87 -24.22 -12.21 32.90
CA LEU A 87 -22.75 -12.23 32.82
C LEU A 87 -22.21 -12.22 31.38
N TRP A 88 -22.87 -12.95 30.47
CA TRP A 88 -22.53 -12.99 29.04
C TRP A 88 -22.63 -11.63 28.34
N HIS A 89 -23.59 -10.77 28.73
CA HIS A 89 -23.67 -9.42 28.17
C HIS A 89 -22.48 -8.57 28.61
N LYS A 90 -21.99 -8.75 29.85
CA LYS A 90 -20.82 -8.04 30.38
C LYS A 90 -19.54 -8.50 29.71
N THR A 91 -19.36 -9.82 29.51
CA THR A 91 -18.19 -10.38 28.82
C THR A 91 -18.17 -10.00 27.35
N THR A 92 -19.31 -10.06 26.67
CA THR A 92 -19.42 -9.63 25.26
C THR A 92 -19.12 -8.14 25.12
N ALA A 93 -19.66 -7.30 26.01
CA ALA A 93 -19.33 -5.87 26.02
C ALA A 93 -17.83 -5.62 26.25
N LEU A 94 -17.20 -6.35 27.18
CA LEU A 94 -15.76 -6.25 27.42
C LEU A 94 -14.94 -6.63 26.19
N LEU A 95 -15.30 -7.72 25.50
CA LEU A 95 -14.62 -8.14 24.27
C LEU A 95 -14.75 -7.12 23.15
N PHE A 96 -15.94 -6.52 22.98
CA PHE A 96 -16.11 -5.43 22.01
C PHE A 96 -15.30 -4.20 22.38
N CYS A 97 -15.30 -3.79 23.66
CA CYS A 97 -14.48 -2.68 24.13
C CYS A 97 -12.98 -2.95 23.86
N LEU A 98 -12.50 -4.14 24.19
CA LEU A 98 -11.12 -4.56 23.92
C LEU A 98 -10.82 -4.52 22.41
N TYR A 99 -11.72 -5.04 21.58
CA TYR A 99 -11.59 -5.00 20.13
C TYR A 99 -11.49 -3.57 19.60
N PHE A 100 -12.37 -2.65 20.02
CA PHE A 100 -12.30 -1.26 19.59
C PHE A 100 -11.05 -0.55 20.09
N CYS A 101 -10.62 -0.83 21.33
CA CYS A 101 -9.33 -0.33 21.84
C CYS A 101 -8.16 -0.84 21.00
N LEU A 102 -8.16 -2.13 20.63
CA LEU A 102 -7.13 -2.72 19.79
C LEU A 102 -7.13 -2.10 18.38
N GLN A 103 -8.31 -1.93 17.76
CA GLN A 103 -8.46 -1.30 16.44
C GLN A 103 -8.03 0.18 16.45
N GLY A 104 -8.23 0.90 17.56
CA GLY A 104 -7.72 2.26 17.73
C GLY A 104 -6.21 2.32 18.04
N PHE A 105 -5.66 1.28 18.66
CA PHE A 105 -4.26 1.22 19.06
C PHE A 105 -3.33 0.79 17.92
N LEU A 106 -3.70 -0.24 17.15
CA LEU A 106 -2.85 -0.85 16.12
C LEU A 106 -2.31 0.16 15.09
N PRO A 107 -3.10 1.14 14.60
CA PRO A 107 -2.59 2.16 13.69
C PRO A 107 -1.42 2.96 14.24
N TYR A 108 -1.33 3.16 15.55
CA TYR A 108 -0.30 3.96 16.21
C TYR A 108 0.76 3.12 16.95
N SER A 109 0.80 1.81 16.69
CA SER A 109 1.65 0.85 17.41
C SER A 109 3.15 0.93 17.06
N HIS A 110 3.56 1.85 16.18
CA HIS A 110 4.92 2.00 15.64
C HIS A 110 6.05 2.05 16.68
N TRP A 111 5.77 2.61 17.87
CA TRP A 111 6.76 2.72 18.95
C TRP A 111 7.05 1.37 19.62
N LEU A 112 6.06 0.48 19.61
CA LEU A 112 6.11 -0.86 20.17
C LEU A 112 6.60 -1.86 19.12
N THR A 113 6.08 -1.79 17.90
CA THR A 113 6.34 -2.78 16.84
C THR A 113 7.55 -2.42 15.97
N ARG A 114 8.69 -2.11 16.60
CA ARG A 114 9.88 -1.59 15.89
C ARG A 114 10.50 -2.59 14.91
N GLY A 115 10.29 -3.89 15.10
CA GLY A 115 10.80 -4.93 14.19
C GLY A 115 10.17 -4.94 12.81
N TYR A 116 9.00 -4.30 12.67
CA TYR A 116 8.32 -4.14 11.39
C TYR A 116 8.67 -2.81 10.71
N ASN A 117 9.34 -1.90 11.45
CA ASN A 117 9.78 -0.64 10.90
C ASN A 117 10.99 -0.92 10.01
N THR A 118 10.77 -0.87 8.69
CA THR A 118 11.86 -0.86 7.71
C THR A 118 12.08 0.58 7.22
N TRP A 119 11.84 0.89 5.95
CA TRP A 119 11.79 2.28 5.48
C TRP A 119 10.47 2.98 5.80
N THR A 120 9.44 2.19 6.07
CA THR A 120 8.11 2.65 6.48
C THR A 120 7.91 2.30 7.95
N GLN A 121 7.25 3.18 8.69
CA GLN A 121 6.97 2.91 10.09
C GLN A 121 5.74 2.03 10.22
N GLY A 122 5.78 1.04 11.09
CA GLY A 122 4.62 0.29 11.56
C GLY A 122 4.40 -1.07 10.92
N LEU A 123 3.38 -1.73 11.49
CA LEU A 123 2.95 -3.05 11.05
C LEU A 123 2.18 -2.94 9.72
N TYR A 124 2.67 -3.65 8.71
CA TYR A 124 1.99 -3.73 7.41
C TYR A 124 0.54 -4.23 7.59
N GLY A 125 -0.41 -3.57 6.93
CA GLY A 125 -1.84 -3.89 7.05
C GLY A 125 -2.57 -3.16 8.18
N TYR A 126 -1.84 -2.65 9.17
CA TYR A 126 -2.43 -2.09 10.39
C TYR A 126 -2.03 -0.65 10.66
N SER A 127 -0.88 -0.20 10.16
CA SER A 127 -0.44 1.19 10.32
C SER A 127 -1.35 2.17 9.56
N TRP A 128 -1.46 3.40 10.09
CA TRP A 128 -2.28 4.45 9.48
C TRP A 128 -1.72 4.96 8.14
N ASP A 129 -0.41 4.85 7.92
CA ASP A 129 0.33 5.39 6.77
C ASP A 129 0.57 4.37 5.64
N MET A 130 0.02 3.15 5.77
CA MET A 130 0.27 2.05 4.83
C MET A 130 0.00 2.44 3.37
N MET A 131 -1.08 3.18 3.10
CA MET A 131 -1.47 3.55 1.73
C MET A 131 -0.60 4.61 1.07
N VAL A 132 0.30 5.25 1.81
CA VAL A 132 1.17 6.31 1.27
C VAL A 132 2.40 5.72 0.57
N ASN A 133 2.59 4.41 0.63
CA ASN A 133 3.80 3.74 0.18
C ASN A 133 3.59 3.01 -1.15
N ASN A 134 4.22 3.53 -2.20
CA ASN A 134 4.34 2.89 -3.50
C ASN A 134 5.74 2.29 -3.65
N TRP A 135 5.81 0.97 -3.71
CA TRP A 135 7.07 0.22 -3.83
C TRP A 135 7.29 -0.20 -5.28
N ARG A 136 8.49 0.09 -5.80
CA ARG A 136 8.97 -0.44 -7.08
C ARG A 136 10.12 -1.40 -6.77
N TYR A 137 9.91 -2.67 -7.08
CA TYR A 137 10.96 -3.68 -7.06
C TYR A 137 11.85 -3.50 -8.29
N VAL A 138 13.17 -3.60 -8.12
CA VAL A 138 14.13 -3.47 -9.22
C VAL A 138 14.95 -4.74 -9.37
N HIS A 139 15.56 -5.22 -8.29
CA HIS A 139 16.42 -6.39 -8.34
C HIS A 139 16.47 -7.13 -7.03
N THR A 140 16.73 -8.42 -7.10
CA THR A 140 17.20 -9.15 -5.95
C THR A 140 18.15 -10.27 -6.36
N THR A 141 19.29 -10.34 -5.69
CA THR A 141 20.17 -11.51 -5.73
C THR A 141 20.10 -12.22 -4.39
N VAL A 142 19.84 -13.53 -4.41
CA VAL A 142 19.89 -14.37 -3.22
C VAL A 142 21.02 -15.36 -3.40
N THR A 143 21.99 -15.32 -2.50
CA THR A 143 23.20 -16.14 -2.52
C THR A 143 23.16 -17.11 -1.36
N ILE A 144 23.28 -18.40 -1.67
CA ILE A 144 23.37 -19.46 -0.69
C ILE A 144 24.81 -19.92 -0.63
N VAL A 145 25.35 -20.08 0.59
CA VAL A 145 26.68 -20.64 0.82
C VAL A 145 26.52 -21.88 1.68
N ASP A 146 26.95 -23.04 1.17
CA ASP A 146 27.01 -24.28 1.94
C ASP A 146 28.25 -24.24 2.85
N LYS A 147 28.05 -24.36 4.16
CA LYS A 147 29.15 -24.31 5.15
C LYS A 147 30.08 -25.51 5.05
N ASN A 148 29.60 -26.65 4.57
CA ASN A 148 30.39 -27.88 4.49
C ASN A 148 31.33 -27.87 3.29
N THR A 149 30.84 -27.42 2.14
CA THR A 149 31.61 -27.44 0.87
C THR A 149 32.27 -26.12 0.55
N GLY A 150 31.81 -25.01 1.14
CA GLY A 150 32.20 -23.64 0.78
C GLY A 150 31.70 -23.21 -0.60
N GLN A 151 30.87 -24.02 -1.27
CA GLN A 151 30.29 -23.65 -2.55
C GLN A 151 29.19 -22.63 -2.34
N HIS A 152 29.13 -21.66 -3.24
CA HIS A 152 28.08 -20.66 -3.30
C HIS A 152 27.33 -20.75 -4.62
N PHE A 153 26.04 -20.49 -4.57
CA PHE A 153 25.20 -20.45 -5.75
C PHE A 153 24.08 -19.44 -5.57
N HIS A 154 23.59 -18.92 -6.69
CA HIS A 154 22.50 -17.95 -6.73
C HIS A 154 21.19 -18.66 -7.01
N ILE A 155 20.11 -18.19 -6.38
CA ILE A 155 18.76 -18.67 -6.67
C ILE A 155 17.90 -17.52 -7.19
N ASP A 156 17.01 -17.85 -8.13
CA ASP A 156 15.99 -16.94 -8.60
C ASP A 156 14.84 -16.88 -7.57
N PRO A 157 14.58 -15.73 -6.92
CA PRO A 157 13.51 -15.63 -5.93
C PRO A 157 12.10 -15.82 -6.52
N ASP A 158 11.90 -15.52 -7.81
CA ASP A 158 10.59 -15.66 -8.46
C ASP A 158 10.20 -17.15 -8.62
N ALA A 159 11.18 -18.06 -8.66
CA ALA A 159 10.95 -19.50 -8.64
C ALA A 159 10.39 -20.00 -7.29
N TRP A 160 10.60 -19.24 -6.20
CA TRP A 160 10.20 -19.62 -4.84
C TRP A 160 8.86 -19.02 -4.42
N THR A 161 8.58 -17.79 -4.84
CA THR A 161 7.34 -17.09 -4.50
C THR A 161 6.92 -16.15 -5.62
N ARG A 162 5.63 -16.21 -5.98
CA ARG A 162 5.04 -15.28 -6.95
C ARG A 162 4.87 -13.86 -6.40
N SER A 163 4.91 -13.69 -5.08
CA SER A 163 4.70 -12.38 -4.46
C SER A 163 6.03 -11.80 -4.04
N ARG A 164 6.33 -10.58 -4.49
CA ARG A 164 7.54 -9.84 -4.10
C ARG A 164 7.41 -9.07 -2.78
N ARG A 165 6.28 -9.21 -2.07
CA ARG A 165 6.01 -8.52 -0.79
C ARG A 165 7.07 -8.79 0.27
N TRP A 166 7.66 -9.98 0.27
CA TRP A 166 8.68 -10.34 1.25
C TRP A 166 9.91 -9.42 1.17
N SER A 167 10.22 -8.86 -0.01
CA SER A 167 11.42 -8.06 -0.22
C SER A 167 11.44 -6.74 0.57
N HIS A 168 10.30 -6.19 0.97
CA HIS A 168 10.23 -4.89 1.66
C HIS A 168 10.05 -4.99 3.18
N HIS A 169 9.85 -6.22 3.70
CA HIS A 169 9.53 -6.46 5.11
C HIS A 169 10.51 -7.45 5.74
N ALA A 170 11.22 -7.01 6.79
CA ALA A 170 12.27 -7.79 7.43
C ALA A 170 11.77 -9.11 8.04
N ASP A 171 10.55 -9.14 8.57
CA ASP A 171 9.92 -10.35 9.10
C ASP A 171 9.66 -11.38 8.01
N MET A 172 9.21 -10.92 6.84
CA MET A 172 8.97 -11.80 5.69
C MET A 172 10.27 -12.25 5.04
N VAL A 173 11.32 -11.43 5.01
CA VAL A 173 12.67 -11.84 4.61
C VAL A 173 13.16 -12.99 5.48
N LYS A 174 12.98 -12.89 6.80
CA LYS A 174 13.32 -13.97 7.73
C LYS A 174 12.54 -15.26 7.46
N GLN A 175 11.23 -15.15 7.22
CA GLN A 175 10.40 -16.30 6.87
C GLN A 175 10.82 -16.92 5.53
N PHE A 176 11.14 -16.08 4.55
CA PHE A 176 11.63 -16.50 3.24
C PHE A 176 12.96 -17.24 3.36
N ALA A 177 13.88 -16.74 4.18
CA ALA A 177 15.16 -17.38 4.46
C ALA A 177 15.01 -18.78 5.07
N HIS A 178 14.16 -18.92 6.09
CA HIS A 178 13.90 -20.23 6.69
C HIS A 178 13.20 -21.19 5.74
N CYS A 179 12.25 -20.70 4.93
CA CYS A 179 11.64 -21.51 3.87
C CYS A 179 12.69 -22.05 2.88
N ILE A 180 13.67 -21.22 2.51
CA ILE A 180 14.80 -21.65 1.69
C ILE A 180 15.61 -22.74 2.38
N GLN A 181 16.02 -22.51 3.62
CA GLN A 181 16.80 -23.47 4.39
C GLN A 181 16.11 -24.83 4.50
N GLU A 182 14.83 -24.86 4.84
CA GLU A 182 14.04 -26.10 4.95
C GLU A 182 14.02 -26.87 3.62
N ARG A 183 13.73 -26.17 2.50
CA ARG A 183 13.68 -26.80 1.18
C ARG A 183 15.03 -27.27 0.69
N MET A 184 16.11 -26.56 1.00
CA MET A 184 17.47 -26.98 0.65
C MET A 184 17.93 -28.19 1.44
N ALA A 185 17.54 -28.29 2.72
CA ALA A 185 17.76 -29.48 3.52
C ALA A 185 16.98 -30.69 2.94
N ASP A 186 15.72 -30.50 2.54
CA ASP A 186 14.87 -31.57 2.02
C ASP A 186 15.29 -32.07 0.63
N LEU A 187 15.63 -31.18 -0.30
CA LEU A 187 15.87 -31.52 -1.70
C LEU A 187 17.34 -31.83 -2.01
N HIS A 188 18.26 -31.13 -1.34
CA HIS A 188 19.69 -31.17 -1.64
C HIS A 188 20.54 -31.68 -0.47
N GLY A 189 19.94 -31.93 0.69
CA GLY A 189 20.65 -32.40 1.88
C GLY A 189 21.56 -31.35 2.52
N ILE A 190 21.41 -30.07 2.17
CA ILE A 190 22.21 -28.96 2.69
C ILE A 190 21.58 -28.50 4.01
N GLN A 191 22.11 -28.97 5.13
CA GLN A 191 21.58 -28.62 6.47
C GLN A 191 22.20 -27.33 7.03
N GLU A 192 23.48 -27.12 6.80
CA GLU A 192 24.23 -25.97 7.30
C GLU A 192 24.56 -25.02 6.15
N MET A 193 23.83 -23.90 6.09
CA MET A 193 24.02 -22.88 5.06
C MET A 193 23.97 -21.47 5.64
N GLU A 194 24.54 -20.54 4.89
CA GLU A 194 24.39 -19.10 5.08
C GLU A 194 23.60 -18.54 3.90
N LEU A 195 22.81 -17.51 4.16
CA LEU A 195 21.95 -16.90 3.16
C LEU A 195 22.14 -15.39 3.14
N TYR A 196 22.67 -14.90 2.04
CA TYR A 196 22.92 -13.48 1.80
C TYR A 196 21.91 -12.96 0.78
N MET A 197 21.33 -11.79 1.05
CA MET A 197 20.32 -11.19 0.17
C MET A 197 20.70 -9.77 -0.17
N ASP A 198 20.75 -9.48 -1.47
CA ASP A 198 20.94 -8.13 -2.01
C ASP A 198 19.66 -7.67 -2.70
N VAL A 199 18.86 -6.86 -2.00
CA VAL A 199 17.52 -6.45 -2.42
C VAL A 199 17.50 -4.97 -2.78
N TRP A 200 17.20 -4.65 -4.03
CA TRP A 200 17.15 -3.28 -4.56
C TRP A 200 15.73 -2.85 -4.85
N THR A 201 15.32 -1.77 -4.19
CA THR A 201 13.93 -1.29 -4.26
C THR A 201 13.89 0.24 -4.25
N SER A 202 12.80 0.79 -4.78
CA SER A 202 12.49 2.21 -4.71
C SER A 202 11.16 2.41 -3.97
N LEU A 203 11.14 3.41 -3.08
CA LEU A 203 9.96 3.82 -2.34
C LEU A 203 9.52 5.22 -2.78
N ASN A 204 8.29 5.33 -3.25
CA ASN A 204 7.65 6.60 -3.63
C ASN A 204 8.48 7.40 -4.65
N ARG A 205 8.89 6.75 -5.74
CA ARG A 205 9.69 7.33 -6.85
C ARG A 205 10.98 8.00 -6.38
N ARG A 206 11.59 7.48 -5.32
CA ARG A 206 12.96 7.85 -4.92
C ARG A 206 13.97 7.07 -5.77
N PHE A 207 15.24 7.40 -5.59
CA PHE A 207 16.33 6.53 -6.04
C PHE A 207 16.12 5.09 -5.60
N THR A 208 16.47 4.17 -6.47
CA THR A 208 16.61 2.75 -6.13
C THR A 208 17.83 2.57 -5.24
N GLN A 209 17.68 1.89 -4.12
CA GLN A 209 18.78 1.62 -3.19
C GLN A 209 18.64 0.24 -2.56
N ARG A 210 19.72 -0.22 -1.91
CA ARG A 210 19.71 -1.47 -1.14
C ARG A 210 18.83 -1.37 0.10
N MET A 211 18.00 -2.37 0.30
CA MET A 211 17.11 -2.51 1.46
C MET A 211 17.82 -3.12 2.66
N TYR A 212 18.65 -4.14 2.43
CA TYR A 212 19.31 -4.93 3.46
C TYR A 212 20.81 -4.97 3.22
N ASP A 213 21.58 -5.17 4.29
CA ASP A 213 23.02 -5.36 4.20
C ASP A 213 23.33 -6.73 3.56
N PRO A 214 23.92 -6.77 2.33
CA PRO A 214 24.22 -8.03 1.64
C PRO A 214 25.36 -8.82 2.28
N SER A 215 26.09 -8.26 3.26
CA SER A 215 27.18 -8.93 3.98
C SER A 215 26.71 -9.70 5.22
N VAL A 216 25.43 -9.58 5.58
CA VAL A 216 24.86 -10.24 6.77
C VAL A 216 24.17 -11.54 6.37
N ASP A 217 24.51 -12.63 7.09
CA ASP A 217 23.76 -13.89 6.99
C ASP A 217 22.35 -13.70 7.58
N ILE A 218 21.36 -13.68 6.71
CA ILE A 218 19.96 -13.48 7.07
C ILE A 218 19.45 -14.63 7.95
N LEU A 219 19.98 -15.84 7.85
CA LEU A 219 19.56 -16.95 8.72
C LEU A 219 19.99 -16.70 10.17
N ALA A 220 21.24 -16.28 10.39
CA ALA A 220 21.77 -15.99 11.72
C ALA A 220 21.36 -14.63 12.30
N ALA A 221 20.98 -13.66 11.46
CA ALA A 221 20.65 -12.30 11.88
C ALA A 221 19.52 -12.26 12.94
N HIS A 222 19.59 -11.39 13.94
CA HIS A 222 18.50 -11.26 14.90
C HIS A 222 17.30 -10.52 14.29
N TRP A 223 16.09 -10.95 14.61
CA TRP A 223 14.86 -10.21 14.32
C TRP A 223 13.86 -10.42 15.47
N SER A 224 13.24 -9.33 15.93
CA SER A 224 12.22 -9.34 16.98
C SER A 224 11.14 -8.29 16.65
N PRO A 225 9.84 -8.58 16.88
CA PRO A 225 8.76 -7.61 16.67
C PRO A 225 8.96 -6.27 17.37
N PHE A 226 9.70 -6.25 18.49
CA PHE A 226 9.78 -5.10 19.39
C PHE A 226 11.10 -4.32 19.28
N GLU A 227 12.06 -4.80 18.50
CA GLU A 227 13.39 -4.21 18.39
C GLU A 227 13.67 -3.78 16.96
N GLU A 228 14.50 -2.75 16.79
CA GLU A 228 14.88 -2.26 15.46
C GLU A 228 15.78 -3.27 14.76
N VAL A 229 15.57 -3.43 13.45
CA VAL A 229 16.28 -4.42 12.65
C VAL A 229 17.62 -3.85 12.19
N THR A 230 18.71 -4.41 12.71
CA THR A 230 20.08 -3.87 12.52
C THR A 230 20.63 -4.03 11.11
N TRP A 231 20.13 -5.01 10.35
CA TRP A 231 20.58 -5.34 9.00
C TRP A 231 19.71 -4.70 7.91
N VAL A 232 18.77 -3.82 8.27
CA VAL A 232 18.04 -2.95 7.34
C VAL A 232 18.86 -1.67 7.13
N LEU A 233 19.15 -1.35 5.88
CA LEU A 233 19.89 -0.13 5.54
C LEU A 233 18.99 1.11 5.61
N PRO A 234 19.50 2.24 6.11
CA PRO A 234 18.71 3.44 6.30
C PRO A 234 18.30 4.06 4.97
N LEU A 235 17.05 4.50 4.87
CA LEU A 235 16.57 5.21 3.70
C LEU A 235 17.32 6.55 3.52
N GLN A 236 17.86 6.82 2.33
CA GLN A 236 18.54 8.08 2.00
C GLN A 236 17.57 9.27 1.95
N THR A 237 17.20 9.81 3.11
CA THR A 237 16.24 10.91 3.24
C THR A 237 16.75 12.22 2.63
N ASP A 238 18.06 12.42 2.60
CA ASP A 238 18.73 13.62 2.07
C ASP A 238 18.49 13.79 0.56
N LEU A 239 18.12 12.70 -0.14
CA LEU A 239 17.82 12.70 -1.56
C LEU A 239 16.33 12.93 -1.87
N THR A 240 15.50 13.28 -0.87
CA THR A 240 14.06 13.46 -1.06
C THR A 240 13.72 14.59 -2.04
N GLU A 241 14.56 15.63 -2.10
CA GLU A 241 14.36 16.78 -3.01
C GLU A 241 14.45 16.39 -4.49
N TRP A 242 15.15 15.30 -4.81
CA TRP A 242 15.33 14.83 -6.19
C TRP A 242 14.09 14.21 -6.81
N ARG A 243 13.07 13.84 -6.02
CA ARG A 243 11.90 13.09 -6.49
C ARG A 243 11.26 13.69 -7.74
N GLN A 244 10.98 14.99 -7.74
CA GLN A 244 10.36 15.63 -8.90
C GLN A 244 11.34 15.64 -10.09
N SER A 245 12.61 15.94 -9.85
CA SER A 245 13.63 15.92 -10.90
C SER A 245 13.82 14.55 -11.53
N LEU A 246 13.71 13.45 -10.75
CA LEU A 246 13.77 12.09 -11.28
C LEU A 246 12.58 11.82 -12.22
N VAL A 247 11.37 12.21 -11.82
CA VAL A 247 10.16 12.07 -12.65
C VAL A 247 10.28 12.90 -13.92
N ASP A 248 10.71 14.16 -13.81
CA ASP A 248 10.88 15.04 -14.97
C ASP A 248 11.95 14.51 -15.93
N MET A 249 13.01 13.87 -15.42
CA MET A 249 14.05 13.25 -16.23
C MET A 249 13.55 11.98 -16.93
N GLU A 250 12.85 11.10 -16.22
CA GLU A 250 12.22 9.89 -16.78
C GLU A 250 11.25 10.26 -17.91
N GLU A 251 10.38 11.26 -17.67
CA GLU A 251 9.41 11.75 -18.66
C GLU A 251 10.08 12.40 -19.88
N LYS A 252 11.12 13.21 -19.68
CA LYS A 252 11.88 13.81 -20.78
C LYS A 252 12.54 12.77 -21.67
N MET A 253 13.12 11.73 -21.08
CA MET A 253 13.79 10.65 -21.82
C MET A 253 12.78 9.82 -22.60
N TYR A 254 11.65 9.46 -21.96
CA TYR A 254 10.56 8.73 -22.60
C TYR A 254 9.97 9.51 -23.80
N ASN A 255 9.77 10.83 -23.65
CA ASN A 255 9.26 11.68 -24.72
C ASN A 255 10.24 11.88 -25.88
N GLN A 256 11.55 11.74 -25.63
CA GLN A 256 12.57 11.82 -26.70
C GLN A 256 12.65 10.52 -27.49
N SER A 257 12.49 9.38 -26.84
CA SER A 257 12.54 8.06 -27.47
C SER A 257 11.80 7.06 -26.58
N GLU A 258 10.75 6.45 -27.11
CA GLU A 258 9.97 5.42 -26.40
C GLU A 258 10.80 4.16 -26.09
N ASP A 259 11.96 4.02 -26.74
CA ASP A 259 12.87 2.88 -26.63
C ASP A 259 13.97 3.10 -25.59
N VAL A 260 13.82 4.11 -24.72
CA VAL A 260 14.76 4.41 -23.64
C VAL A 260 14.13 4.08 -22.30
N ASP A 261 14.79 3.25 -21.50
CA ASP A 261 14.46 3.01 -20.10
C ASP A 261 15.55 3.61 -19.21
N VAL A 262 15.13 4.22 -18.09
CA VAL A 262 16.04 4.93 -17.18
C VAL A 262 15.88 4.40 -15.77
N VAL A 263 16.99 4.02 -15.16
CA VAL A 263 17.02 3.54 -13.77
C VAL A 263 17.93 4.42 -12.94
N PHE A 264 17.35 5.09 -11.94
CA PHE A 264 18.09 5.90 -10.98
C PHE A 264 18.49 5.07 -9.76
N VAL A 265 19.79 5.07 -9.44
CA VAL A 265 20.38 4.24 -8.40
C VAL A 265 21.17 5.10 -7.41
N THR A 266 21.08 4.75 -6.14
CA THR A 266 21.96 5.24 -5.08
C THR A 266 22.44 4.08 -4.24
N ASP A 267 23.71 4.12 -3.83
CA ASP A 267 24.33 3.05 -3.04
C ASP A 267 25.21 3.64 -1.92
N PHE A 268 25.53 2.82 -0.93
CA PHE A 268 26.27 3.20 0.27
C PHE A 268 27.78 2.97 0.08
N PRO A 269 28.64 3.82 0.65
CA PRO A 269 30.08 3.58 0.66
C PRO A 269 30.44 2.23 1.27
N GLY A 270 31.34 1.48 0.61
CA GLY A 270 31.78 0.16 1.06
C GLY A 270 31.04 -1.02 0.41
N PHE A 271 29.93 -0.76 -0.29
CA PHE A 271 29.26 -1.76 -1.13
C PHE A 271 29.64 -1.59 -2.60
N HIS A 272 29.29 -2.56 -3.43
CA HIS A 272 29.47 -2.49 -4.87
C HIS A 272 28.32 -3.21 -5.58
N LEU A 273 27.78 -2.59 -6.62
CA LEU A 273 26.77 -3.20 -7.47
C LEU A 273 27.48 -3.96 -8.60
N VAL A 274 27.27 -5.27 -8.68
CA VAL A 274 27.60 -6.05 -9.86
C VAL A 274 26.34 -6.17 -10.70
N ASN A 275 26.40 -5.75 -11.96
CA ASN A 275 25.27 -5.81 -12.87
C ASN A 275 25.70 -6.40 -14.22
N TYR A 276 24.78 -7.09 -14.88
CA TYR A 276 24.97 -7.62 -16.23
C TYR A 276 24.12 -6.82 -17.21
N VAL A 277 24.74 -6.33 -18.28
CA VAL A 277 24.00 -5.69 -19.38
C VAL A 277 23.73 -6.72 -20.45
N SER A 278 22.45 -7.06 -20.67
CA SER A 278 22.06 -7.97 -21.76
C SER A 278 22.51 -7.47 -23.13
N GLU A 279 22.82 -8.40 -24.04
CA GLU A 279 23.13 -8.12 -25.45
C GLU A 279 22.01 -7.34 -26.17
N SER A 280 20.76 -7.45 -25.69
CA SER A 280 19.62 -6.68 -26.22
C SER A 280 19.72 -5.17 -25.99
N HIS A 281 20.62 -4.71 -25.11
CA HIS A 281 20.81 -3.31 -24.75
C HIS A 281 22.11 -2.77 -25.36
N GLU A 282 22.09 -2.46 -26.65
CA GLU A 282 23.28 -2.11 -27.45
C GLU A 282 23.98 -0.80 -27.03
N ASN A 283 23.29 0.13 -26.32
CA ASN A 283 23.81 1.48 -26.00
C ASN A 283 23.66 1.86 -24.52
N THR A 284 24.00 0.98 -23.58
CA THR A 284 23.82 1.28 -22.15
C THR A 284 24.84 2.31 -21.66
N THR A 285 24.35 3.47 -21.19
CA THR A 285 25.21 4.51 -20.62
C THR A 285 24.99 4.63 -19.11
N LEU A 286 26.07 4.67 -18.33
CA LEU A 286 26.04 5.03 -16.92
C LEU A 286 26.47 6.50 -16.77
N ARG A 287 25.66 7.32 -16.09
CA ARG A 287 25.97 8.72 -15.80
C ARG A 287 25.88 9.03 -14.32
N VAL A 288 26.91 9.67 -13.78
CA VAL A 288 26.96 10.10 -12.38
C VAL A 288 26.23 11.43 -12.23
N MET A 289 25.27 11.46 -11.31
CA MET A 289 24.46 12.66 -11.01
C MET A 289 24.91 13.38 -9.74
N ARG A 290 25.47 12.65 -8.78
CA ARG A 290 26.03 13.21 -7.54
C ARG A 290 27.08 12.28 -6.96
N GLY A 291 28.18 12.84 -6.47
CA GLY A 291 29.28 12.07 -5.87
C GLY A 291 30.22 11.48 -6.91
N SER A 292 30.95 10.44 -6.53
CA SER A 292 31.94 9.80 -7.39
C SER A 292 31.88 8.28 -7.25
N VAL A 293 32.00 7.57 -8.37
CA VAL A 293 32.04 6.10 -8.44
C VAL A 293 33.30 5.63 -9.14
N GLU A 294 33.76 4.45 -8.74
CA GLU A 294 34.68 3.64 -9.53
C GLU A 294 33.86 2.61 -10.31
N VAL A 295 34.05 2.53 -11.62
CA VAL A 295 33.41 1.55 -12.50
C VAL A 295 34.48 0.62 -13.06
N LEU A 296 34.36 -0.67 -12.76
CA LEU A 296 35.18 -1.72 -13.33
C LEU A 296 34.40 -2.41 -14.46
N LEU A 297 34.92 -2.32 -15.68
CA LEU A 297 34.39 -2.92 -16.90
C LEU A 297 35.21 -4.18 -17.25
N GLU A 298 34.56 -5.22 -17.77
CA GLU A 298 35.27 -6.36 -18.35
C GLU A 298 35.79 -6.02 -19.77
N PRO A 299 37.07 -6.31 -20.14
CA PRO A 299 38.07 -7.12 -19.43
C PRO A 299 39.13 -6.29 -18.68
N ASP A 300 38.79 -5.78 -17.48
CA ASP A 300 39.64 -5.08 -16.51
C ASP A 300 39.97 -3.60 -16.79
N GLU A 301 39.06 -2.84 -17.40
CA GLU A 301 39.18 -1.38 -17.46
C GLU A 301 38.52 -0.74 -16.22
N THR A 302 39.29 -0.01 -15.41
CA THR A 302 38.76 0.74 -14.27
C THR A 302 38.67 2.22 -14.61
N VAL A 303 37.47 2.79 -14.47
CA VAL A 303 37.18 4.20 -14.76
C VAL A 303 36.60 4.86 -13.52
N GLU A 304 37.27 5.91 -13.04
CA GLU A 304 36.72 6.78 -12.01
C GLU A 304 35.84 7.86 -12.65
N LEU A 305 34.60 7.98 -12.18
CA LEU A 305 33.63 8.95 -12.66
C LEU A 305 33.21 9.89 -11.53
N ASN A 306 33.30 11.17 -11.81
CA ASN A 306 32.80 12.26 -10.97
C ASN A 306 31.46 12.78 -11.48
N GLU A 307 30.84 13.67 -10.70
CA GLU A 307 29.56 14.29 -11.02
C GLU A 307 29.52 14.88 -12.44
N GLY A 308 28.48 14.51 -13.19
CA GLY A 308 28.27 14.93 -14.57
C GLY A 308 28.98 14.08 -15.63
N GLN A 309 29.95 13.24 -15.24
CA GLN A 309 30.64 12.33 -16.16
C GLN A 309 29.81 11.08 -16.45
N SER A 310 30.06 10.47 -17.60
CA SER A 310 29.37 9.26 -18.06
C SER A 310 30.33 8.31 -18.77
N VAL A 311 30.03 7.02 -18.71
CA VAL A 311 30.76 5.96 -19.41
C VAL A 311 29.76 5.06 -20.15
N GLN A 312 30.18 4.53 -21.30
CA GLN A 312 29.43 3.49 -22.00
C GLN A 312 29.74 2.13 -21.40
N ILE A 313 28.72 1.33 -21.14
CA ILE A 313 28.84 -0.02 -20.61
C ILE A 313 28.69 -1.01 -21.77
N PRO A 314 29.66 -1.91 -22.00
CA PRO A 314 29.56 -2.91 -23.06
C PRO A 314 28.39 -3.88 -22.82
N SER A 315 27.60 -4.14 -23.86
CA SER A 315 26.55 -5.16 -23.83
C SER A 315 27.15 -6.57 -23.75
N GLY A 316 26.42 -7.50 -23.14
CA GLY A 316 26.85 -8.89 -22.96
C GLY A 316 27.94 -9.10 -21.91
N SER A 317 28.17 -8.11 -21.03
CA SER A 317 29.26 -8.16 -20.03
C SER A 317 28.79 -7.76 -18.63
N TYR A 318 29.56 -8.18 -17.63
CA TYR A 318 29.38 -7.69 -16.26
C TYR A 318 30.20 -6.42 -16.05
N HIS A 319 29.66 -5.54 -15.21
CA HIS A 319 30.40 -4.40 -14.68
C HIS A 319 30.13 -4.26 -13.19
N ARG A 320 31.11 -3.67 -12.50
CA ARG A 320 31.02 -3.38 -11.07
C ARG A 320 31.08 -1.89 -10.84
N VAL A 321 30.12 -1.36 -10.07
CA VAL A 321 30.07 0.04 -9.67
C VAL A 321 30.28 0.13 -8.16
N SER A 322 31.31 0.85 -7.73
CA SER A 322 31.69 1.02 -6.33
C SER A 322 31.63 2.51 -5.94
N PRO A 323 30.78 2.91 -4.98
CA PRO A 323 30.78 4.27 -4.46
C PRO A 323 32.08 4.63 -3.74
N LEU A 324 32.64 5.80 -4.03
CA LEU A 324 33.79 6.34 -3.29
C LEU A 324 33.34 6.95 -1.95
N LYS A 325 34.26 7.04 -0.97
CA LYS A 325 33.95 7.32 0.44
C LYS A 325 33.36 8.71 0.77
N HIS A 326 33.21 9.61 -0.20
CA HIS A 326 32.94 11.04 0.04
C HIS A 326 31.45 11.45 0.11
N GLY A 327 30.51 10.52 0.30
CA GLY A 327 29.08 10.83 0.53
C GLY A 327 28.12 9.86 -0.16
N PRO A 328 26.80 10.14 -0.16
CA PRO A 328 25.84 9.37 -0.94
C PRO A 328 26.11 9.59 -2.43
N VAL A 329 26.16 8.49 -3.17
CA VAL A 329 26.45 8.51 -4.60
C VAL A 329 25.16 8.21 -5.36
N CYS A 330 24.89 9.02 -6.39
CA CYS A 330 23.72 8.89 -7.23
C CYS A 330 24.16 8.79 -8.69
N TYR A 331 23.71 7.77 -9.37
CA TYR A 331 23.97 7.57 -10.79
C TYR A 331 22.70 7.06 -11.47
N MET A 332 22.66 7.18 -12.79
CA MET A 332 21.58 6.65 -13.61
C MET A 332 22.12 5.76 -14.71
N TYR A 333 21.37 4.70 -15.00
CA TYR A 333 21.51 3.92 -16.22
C TYR A 333 20.51 4.42 -17.24
N VAL A 334 20.97 4.55 -18.48
CA VAL A 334 20.14 4.80 -19.65
C VAL A 334 20.28 3.57 -20.54
N TYR A 335 19.23 2.76 -20.63
CA TYR A 335 19.16 1.58 -21.47
C TYR A 335 18.42 1.92 -22.75
N PHE A 336 18.97 1.51 -23.90
CA PHE A 336 18.26 1.55 -25.17
C PHE A 336 17.74 0.15 -25.46
N VAL A 337 16.43 0.03 -25.55
CA VAL A 337 15.72 -1.23 -25.73
C VAL A 337 15.30 -1.36 -27.19
N ASN A 338 15.90 -2.29 -27.92
CA ASN A 338 15.44 -2.58 -29.28
C ASN A 338 14.16 -3.44 -29.23
N LYS A 339 12.99 -2.80 -29.24
CA LYS A 339 11.68 -3.49 -29.17
C LYS A 339 11.45 -4.50 -30.29
N THR A 340 12.16 -4.39 -31.41
CA THR A 340 12.06 -5.32 -32.54
C THR A 340 12.64 -6.71 -32.25
N ALA A 341 13.57 -6.81 -31.29
CA ALA A 341 14.19 -8.06 -30.86
C ALA A 341 13.43 -8.75 -29.70
N LEU A 342 12.50 -8.02 -29.06
CA LEU A 342 11.68 -8.54 -27.99
C LEU A 342 10.46 -9.23 -28.58
N GLY A 343 10.37 -10.56 -28.43
CA GLY A 343 9.15 -11.31 -28.68
C GLY A 343 7.96 -10.74 -27.88
N PRO A 344 6.71 -11.13 -28.22
CA PRO A 344 5.46 -10.44 -27.83
C PRO A 344 5.05 -10.54 -26.35
N GLU A 345 6.00 -10.38 -25.42
CA GLU A 345 5.87 -10.69 -23.99
C GLU A 345 6.38 -9.61 -23.04
N GLN A 346 7.06 -8.57 -23.52
CA GLN A 346 7.71 -7.60 -22.64
C GLN A 346 7.12 -6.20 -22.79
N ASN A 347 5.98 -5.99 -22.14
CA ASN A 347 5.50 -4.65 -21.76
C ASN A 347 5.46 -4.57 -20.24
N GLY A 348 6.63 -4.31 -19.66
CA GLY A 348 6.84 -4.05 -18.25
C GLY A 348 8.30 -3.63 -18.09
N THR A 349 8.53 -2.53 -17.39
CA THR A 349 9.85 -1.99 -17.04
C THR A 349 10.72 -3.04 -16.35
N ASP A 350 11.44 -3.86 -17.13
CA ASP A 350 12.25 -4.98 -16.64
C ASP A 350 13.61 -5.05 -17.40
N ALA A 351 14.18 -3.90 -17.81
CA ALA A 351 15.55 -3.85 -18.35
C ALA A 351 16.64 -4.18 -17.30
N PHE A 352 16.26 -4.36 -16.03
CA PHE A 352 17.14 -4.83 -14.95
C PHE A 352 17.10 -6.38 -14.77
N LEU A 353 16.15 -7.11 -15.36
CA LEU A 353 15.93 -8.52 -14.99
C LEU A 353 15.35 -9.38 -16.12
N ARG A 354 16.17 -10.31 -16.65
CA ARG A 354 15.92 -11.77 -16.57
C ARG A 354 16.99 -12.57 -17.32
N GLY A 355 17.56 -13.55 -16.61
CA GLY A 355 17.89 -14.83 -17.24
C GLY A 355 16.59 -15.55 -17.61
N ASP A 356 16.63 -16.22 -18.75
CA ASP A 356 15.50 -16.74 -19.52
C ASP A 356 14.38 -17.45 -18.72
N THR A 357 13.11 -17.20 -19.08
CA THR A 357 12.10 -18.25 -19.40
C THR A 357 10.70 -17.69 -19.81
N CYS A 358 10.14 -18.46 -20.77
CA CYS A 358 8.89 -18.49 -21.57
C CYS A 358 7.49 -17.99 -21.09
N PRO A 359 6.49 -17.94 -22.03
CA PRO A 359 5.49 -16.87 -22.07
C PRO A 359 4.05 -17.18 -21.62
N ILE A 360 3.35 -16.17 -21.05
CA ILE A 360 1.89 -16.12 -20.92
C ILE A 360 1.32 -14.69 -21.15
N THR A 361 0.58 -14.60 -22.26
CA THR A 361 -0.44 -13.61 -22.71
C THR A 361 -1.25 -12.91 -21.61
N THR A 362 -1.60 -11.62 -21.78
CA THR A 362 -3.01 -11.10 -21.91
C THR A 362 -3.15 -9.56 -21.86
N GLN A 363 -3.84 -9.05 -22.91
CA GLN A 363 -4.74 -7.88 -23.08
C GLN A 363 -4.32 -6.42 -22.80
N GLN A 364 -4.57 -5.62 -23.84
CA GLN A 364 -4.48 -4.17 -23.92
C GLN A 364 -5.57 -3.44 -23.11
N ILE A 365 -5.20 -2.29 -22.52
CA ILE A 365 -6.14 -1.25 -22.10
C ILE A 365 -5.84 0.01 -22.92
N GLN A 366 -6.93 0.56 -23.45
CA GLN A 366 -7.04 1.57 -24.47
C GLN A 366 -6.86 2.98 -23.88
N SER A 367 -6.10 3.82 -24.58
CA SER A 367 -5.83 5.23 -24.28
C SER A 367 -7.10 6.09 -24.23
N LYS A 368 -7.17 7.05 -23.29
CA LYS A 368 -7.97 8.26 -23.51
C LYS A 368 -7.52 9.52 -22.73
N GLU A 369 -7.34 10.57 -23.53
CA GLU A 369 -7.44 12.03 -23.33
C GLU A 369 -6.52 12.80 -22.34
N GLU A 370 -5.72 13.69 -22.94
CA GLU A 370 -4.89 14.74 -22.35
C GLU A 370 -5.71 15.81 -21.58
N PRO A 371 -5.15 16.39 -20.50
CA PRO A 371 -5.48 17.74 -20.09
C PRO A 371 -4.33 18.71 -20.38
N THR A 372 -4.71 19.84 -20.97
CA THR A 372 -3.84 20.93 -21.42
C THR A 372 -3.01 21.58 -20.31
N PHE A 373 -1.84 22.01 -20.77
CA PHE A 373 -0.70 22.62 -20.09
C PHE A 373 -1.02 23.99 -19.45
N CYS A 374 -0.43 24.26 -18.27
CA CYS A 374 -0.29 25.61 -17.69
C CYS A 374 1.08 25.72 -17.01
N GLU A 375 1.89 26.68 -17.46
CA GLU A 375 3.16 27.06 -16.81
C GLU A 375 2.90 27.81 -15.50
N GLY A 376 3.42 27.28 -14.39
CA GLY A 376 3.51 27.97 -13.10
C GLY A 376 2.48 27.60 -12.03
N PHE A 377 2.73 28.07 -10.80
CA PHE A 377 1.96 27.77 -9.58
C PHE A 377 0.56 28.40 -9.66
N CYS A 378 -0.39 27.65 -10.23
CA CYS A 378 -1.71 28.14 -10.60
C CYS A 378 -2.69 28.09 -9.41
N TRP A 379 -2.78 29.19 -8.64
CA TRP A 379 -3.76 29.37 -7.57
C TRP A 379 -5.21 29.15 -8.02
N GLU A 380 -5.52 29.40 -9.30
CA GLU A 380 -6.84 29.16 -9.88
C GLU A 380 -7.18 27.67 -9.97
N ARG A 381 -6.20 26.77 -10.22
CA ARG A 381 -6.45 25.32 -10.30
C ARG A 381 -6.69 24.71 -8.92
N ILE A 382 -5.98 25.17 -7.89
CA ILE A 382 -6.24 24.78 -6.50
C ILE A 382 -7.60 25.31 -6.05
N GLN A 383 -7.96 26.55 -6.40
CA GLN A 383 -9.28 27.07 -6.12
C GLN A 383 -10.37 26.31 -6.88
N LEU A 384 -10.15 25.94 -8.14
CA LEU A 384 -11.09 25.14 -8.92
C LEU A 384 -11.25 23.74 -8.33
N ASP A 385 -10.16 23.07 -7.95
CA ASP A 385 -10.21 21.73 -7.32
C ASP A 385 -10.83 21.78 -5.93
N LEU A 386 -10.52 22.80 -5.12
CA LEU A 386 -11.16 22.99 -3.82
C LEU A 386 -12.65 23.33 -3.99
N LYS A 387 -13.02 24.14 -4.99
CA LYS A 387 -14.42 24.48 -5.28
C LYS A 387 -15.18 23.29 -5.86
N LYS A 388 -14.52 22.42 -6.63
CA LYS A 388 -15.06 21.17 -7.16
C LYS A 388 -15.24 20.14 -6.04
N LYS A 389 -14.23 19.95 -5.18
CA LYS A 389 -14.31 19.07 -4.00
C LYS A 389 -15.32 19.58 -2.97
N PHE A 390 -15.38 20.88 -2.72
CA PHE A 390 -16.38 21.49 -1.84
C PHE A 390 -17.79 21.43 -2.45
N GLY A 391 -17.91 21.56 -3.78
CA GLY A 391 -19.16 21.33 -4.51
C GLY A 391 -19.66 19.89 -4.41
N ILE A 392 -18.76 18.91 -4.50
CA ILE A 392 -19.07 17.49 -4.31
C ILE A 392 -19.46 17.21 -2.86
N TRP A 393 -18.72 17.78 -1.91
CA TRP A 393 -18.99 17.64 -0.48
C TRP A 393 -20.33 18.27 -0.07
N THR A 394 -20.65 19.46 -0.57
CA THR A 394 -21.94 20.13 -0.29
C THR A 394 -23.11 19.39 -0.94
N LYS A 395 -22.96 18.88 -2.16
CA LYS A 395 -23.99 18.03 -2.79
C LYS A 395 -24.19 16.73 -2.01
N SER A 396 -23.11 16.09 -1.55
CA SER A 396 -23.19 14.89 -0.71
C SER A 396 -23.87 15.16 0.63
N MET A 397 -23.52 16.25 1.31
CA MET A 397 -24.17 16.65 2.56
C MET A 397 -25.64 17.04 2.36
N THR A 398 -25.99 17.63 1.22
CA THR A 398 -27.37 17.96 0.87
C THR A 398 -28.17 16.69 0.57
N LEU A 399 -27.58 15.70 -0.10
CA LEU A 399 -28.18 14.39 -0.33
C LEU A 399 -28.40 13.64 0.97
N ILE A 400 -27.39 13.62 1.86
CA ILE A 400 -27.48 13.04 3.20
C ILE A 400 -28.55 13.76 4.03
N GLY A 401 -28.61 15.10 3.97
CA GLY A 401 -29.62 15.89 4.65
C GLY A 401 -31.03 15.63 4.12
N ARG A 402 -31.22 15.50 2.80
CA ARG A 402 -32.51 15.16 2.17
C ARG A 402 -32.89 13.71 2.43
N ALA A 403 -31.93 12.79 2.50
CA ALA A 403 -32.17 11.40 2.87
C ALA A 403 -32.59 11.32 4.35
N MET A 404 -31.89 12.02 5.24
CA MET A 404 -32.30 12.15 6.65
C MET A 404 -33.68 12.79 6.76
N TYR A 405 -33.96 13.87 6.02
CA TYR A 405 -35.27 14.51 6.02
C TYR A 405 -36.36 13.55 5.51
N SER A 406 -36.13 12.82 4.41
CA SER A 406 -37.05 11.81 3.86
C SER A 406 -37.31 10.66 4.85
N ILE A 407 -36.27 10.17 5.54
CA ILE A 407 -36.37 9.17 6.61
C ILE A 407 -37.15 9.73 7.81
N LEU A 408 -37.00 11.03 8.08
CA LEU A 408 -37.69 11.71 9.15
C LEU A 408 -39.18 11.97 8.78
N THR A 409 -39.49 12.43 7.59
CA THR A 409 -40.87 12.78 7.20
C THR A 409 -41.65 11.64 6.57
N ARG A 410 -41.02 10.46 6.36
CA ARG A 410 -41.57 9.29 5.62
C ARG A 410 -42.07 9.64 4.21
N THR A 411 -41.55 10.71 3.62
CA THR A 411 -41.88 11.09 2.23
C THR A 411 -40.80 10.54 1.29
N PRO A 412 -41.15 9.87 0.19
CA PRO A 412 -40.19 9.27 -0.73
C PRO A 412 -39.26 10.34 -1.32
N MET A 413 -37.96 10.05 -1.31
CA MET A 413 -36.94 10.93 -1.88
C MET A 413 -37.02 10.87 -3.41
N LEU A 414 -37.48 11.93 -4.05
CA LEU A 414 -37.41 12.07 -5.49
C LEU A 414 -35.98 12.44 -5.88
N ILE A 415 -35.26 11.48 -6.48
CA ILE A 415 -33.91 11.67 -7.02
C ILE A 415 -34.08 12.28 -8.42
N GLU A 416 -33.63 13.52 -8.59
CA GLU A 416 -33.64 14.15 -9.91
C GLU A 416 -32.47 13.63 -10.75
N LYS A 417 -32.67 13.53 -12.06
CA LYS A 417 -31.69 12.95 -13.01
C LYS A 417 -30.31 13.63 -12.99
N ASN A 418 -30.22 14.84 -12.44
CA ASN A 418 -28.98 15.60 -12.26
C ASN A 418 -28.12 15.14 -11.06
N ASP A 419 -28.63 14.26 -10.19
CA ASP A 419 -27.90 13.74 -9.02
C ASP A 419 -27.06 12.48 -9.34
N ILE A 420 -27.21 11.90 -10.53
CA ILE A 420 -26.63 10.59 -10.90
C ILE A 420 -25.40 10.72 -11.83
N HIS A 421 -25.21 11.84 -12.52
CA HIS A 421 -24.05 12.05 -13.39
C HIS A 421 -22.82 12.53 -12.61
N THR A 422 -22.17 11.60 -11.90
CA THR A 422 -20.80 11.74 -11.41
C THR A 422 -20.11 10.39 -11.50
N GLU A 423 -19.71 9.98 -12.70
CA GLU A 423 -18.64 8.99 -12.96
C GLU A 423 -18.50 8.80 -14.48
N GLU A 424 -17.94 9.81 -15.14
CA GLU A 424 -17.19 9.69 -16.40
C GLU A 424 -16.38 10.99 -16.47
N ILE A 425 -15.16 10.94 -15.94
CA ILE A 425 -13.96 11.77 -16.22
C ILE A 425 -12.81 11.16 -15.42
#